data_AF-A0A8J4DKD3-F1
#
_entry.id   AF-A0A8J4DKD3-F1
#
_cell.length_a   1.000
_cell.length_b   1.000
_cell.length_c   1.000
_cell.angle_alpha   90.00
_cell.angle_beta   90.00
_cell.angle_gamma   90.00
#
_symmetry.space_group_name_H-M   'P 1'
#
loop_
_entity.id
_entity.type
_entity.pdbx_description
1 polymer ?
#
loop_
_entity_poly.entity_id
_entity_poly.type
_entity_poly.pdbx_seq_one_letter_code
_entity_poly.pdbx_strand_id
1 'polypeptide(L)'
;MPVTLDDLLDDALAEPGNRRIAAAEGLLPYLTASQRSRVWGAATAAAGFHRTAVLFTALAPTAAPHELRPALAALRALPPSSSARAHGLAALLPHLADSDRPAVEDELIATVATTPDRSELLHVLAPGLSPGGLARAVRAALDAGDPVAATRPAQLPADLRRAVLAACAALADEQARAAALGAWAPWLSAAEAEAVAPAARTITAPDRRAALLTGLAGPLPALAAEALDAVLEFRGDDQWLWFLPDLAARLVPGQLDVLLDRLAAATRATTRMWTIGALAPHLDAAQHRRALAAVGLPDPPDIWLVGAARFLPYLPPDLLADMQDFVVRLMTDSGVGGGVGDLLPHLRPEQLDRVLRLTTAPGGDLAALGELVPHLSAEQVTRTLDAVLARPDPAERAWAVADLAPRLDAAQARRAAAAVPDDGDPVAVVAARTALAPRLGGDARRSVVGAGARAAERLPGDAGAVELVELAGVSVDEAQRDELLRRAVRGGGAVVRGRIAALLAGCGNRGARPAVDL
;
A
#
# COMPACT_ATOMS: atom_id res chain seq x y z
N MET A 1 14.73 -28.18 21.19
CA MET A 1 14.77 -26.89 21.89
C MET A 1 13.90 -25.92 21.13
N PRO A 2 13.14 -25.05 21.82
CA PRO A 2 12.32 -24.03 21.16
C PRO A 2 13.23 -23.03 20.43
N VAL A 3 12.79 -22.54 19.26
CA VAL A 3 13.47 -21.43 18.58
C VAL A 3 13.16 -20.15 19.33
N THR A 4 14.18 -19.46 19.84
CA THR A 4 13.99 -18.25 20.62
C THR A 4 14.35 -17.00 19.80
N LEU A 5 13.89 -15.85 20.29
CA LEU A 5 14.27 -14.57 19.70
C LEU A 5 15.75 -14.24 19.89
N ASP A 6 16.38 -14.76 20.95
CA ASP A 6 17.82 -14.62 21.17
C ASP A 6 18.62 -15.38 20.11
N ASP A 7 18.19 -16.59 19.73
CA ASP A 7 18.83 -17.36 18.66
C ASP A 7 18.78 -16.60 17.32
N LEU A 8 17.61 -16.02 17.00
CA LEU A 8 17.43 -15.23 15.77
C LEU A 8 18.28 -13.96 15.78
N LEU A 9 18.42 -13.31 16.94
CA LEU A 9 19.21 -12.10 17.10
C LEU A 9 20.72 -12.39 17.03
N ASP A 10 21.18 -13.47 17.64
CA ASP A 10 22.57 -13.90 17.59
C ASP A 10 22.98 -14.19 16.14
N ASP A 11 22.15 -14.93 15.40
CA ASP A 11 22.33 -15.18 13.98
C ASP A 11 22.31 -13.88 13.14
N ALA A 12 21.46 -12.91 13.50
CA ALA A 12 21.40 -11.62 12.80
C ALA A 12 22.65 -10.76 13.06
N LEU A 13 23.17 -10.76 14.29
CA LEU A 13 24.35 -9.99 14.68
C LEU A 13 25.66 -10.61 14.17
N ALA A 14 25.67 -11.92 13.89
CA ALA A 14 26.80 -12.63 13.30
C ALA A 14 27.05 -12.26 11.82
N GLU A 15 26.04 -11.76 11.10
CA GLU A 15 26.17 -11.35 9.70
C GLU A 15 27.21 -10.21 9.53
N PRO A 16 27.89 -10.13 8.38
CA PRO A 16 28.85 -9.06 8.12
C PRO A 16 28.19 -7.80 7.53
N GLY A 17 28.74 -6.63 7.90
CA GLY A 17 28.45 -5.34 7.27
C GLY A 17 26.95 -4.99 7.23
N ASN A 18 26.47 -4.56 6.06
CA ASN A 18 25.08 -4.14 5.87
C ASN A 18 24.04 -5.24 6.10
N ARG A 19 24.40 -6.53 5.95
CA ARG A 19 23.48 -7.65 6.19
C ARG A 19 23.11 -7.76 7.67
N ARG A 20 24.05 -7.43 8.57
CA ARG A 20 23.81 -7.35 10.01
C ARG A 20 22.70 -6.37 10.36
N ILE A 21 22.81 -5.15 9.82
CA ILE A 21 21.87 -4.06 10.08
C ILE A 21 20.50 -4.40 9.51
N ALA A 22 20.45 -4.95 8.29
CA ALA A 22 19.20 -5.41 7.67
C ALA A 22 18.51 -6.53 8.46
N ALA A 23 19.27 -7.52 8.92
CA ALA A 23 18.73 -8.65 9.68
C ALA A 23 18.24 -8.20 11.07
N ALA A 24 18.96 -7.31 11.75
CA ALA A 24 18.55 -6.78 13.04
C ALA A 24 17.33 -5.86 12.95
N GLU A 25 17.21 -5.07 11.89
CA GLU A 25 16.07 -4.16 11.64
C GLU A 25 14.73 -4.91 11.66
N GLY A 26 14.64 -6.06 10.97
CA GLY A 26 13.42 -6.87 10.92
C GLY A 26 13.00 -7.50 12.26
N LEU A 27 13.92 -7.58 13.23
CA LEU A 27 13.65 -8.13 14.56
C LEU A 27 13.22 -7.06 15.58
N LEU A 28 13.55 -5.79 15.35
CA LEU A 28 13.34 -4.68 16.30
C LEU A 28 11.98 -4.62 16.97
N PRO A 29 10.84 -4.80 16.25
CA PRO A 29 9.52 -4.69 16.88
C PRO A 29 9.32 -5.69 18.02
N TYR A 30 10.07 -6.81 17.99
CA TYR A 30 9.90 -7.94 18.90
C TYR A 30 10.97 -7.98 20.01
N LEU A 31 12.04 -7.19 19.90
CA LEU A 31 13.15 -7.21 20.84
C LEU A 31 12.81 -6.57 22.19
N THR A 32 13.29 -7.19 23.27
CA THR A 32 13.34 -6.63 24.64
C THR A 32 14.34 -5.47 24.74
N ALA A 33 14.31 -4.70 25.83
CA ALA A 33 15.25 -3.59 26.06
C ALA A 33 16.72 -4.05 26.03
N SER A 34 17.04 -5.18 26.66
CA SER A 34 18.40 -5.75 26.66
C SER A 34 18.87 -6.11 25.24
N GLN A 35 17.99 -6.76 24.46
CA GLN A 35 18.27 -7.12 23.08
C GLN A 35 18.43 -5.89 22.17
N ARG A 36 17.62 -4.85 22.36
CA ARG A 36 17.76 -3.58 21.63
C ARG A 36 19.09 -2.88 21.92
N SER A 37 19.58 -2.95 23.15
CA SER A 37 20.90 -2.40 23.50
C SER A 37 22.04 -3.11 22.76
N ARG A 38 21.94 -4.42 22.53
CA ARG A 38 22.89 -5.17 21.69
C ARG A 38 22.87 -4.67 20.24
N VAL A 39 21.68 -4.44 19.69
CA VAL A 39 21.51 -3.87 18.34
C VAL A 39 22.04 -2.43 18.27
N TRP A 40 21.85 -1.64 19.32
CA TRP A 40 22.39 -0.28 19.42
C TRP A 40 23.92 -0.26 19.33
N GLY A 41 24.59 -1.16 20.04
CA GLY A 41 26.05 -1.31 19.97
C GLY A 41 26.51 -1.65 18.53
N ALA A 42 25.80 -2.57 17.86
CA ALA A 42 26.09 -2.93 16.48
C ALA A 42 25.85 -1.77 15.50
N ALA A 43 24.77 -0.99 15.69
CA ALA A 43 24.46 0.20 14.91
C ALA A 43 25.55 1.27 15.08
N THR A 44 25.96 1.53 16.32
CA THR A 44 27.01 2.52 16.64
C THR A 44 28.34 2.19 15.98
N ALA A 45 28.75 0.91 15.99
CA ALA A 45 29.96 0.45 15.30
C ALA A 45 29.85 0.57 13.77
N ALA A 46 28.63 0.63 13.23
CA ALA A 46 28.29 0.69 11.82
C ALA A 46 27.81 2.08 11.37
N ALA A 47 28.09 3.15 12.13
CA ALA A 47 27.57 4.51 11.88
C ALA A 47 27.85 5.06 10.46
N GLY A 48 28.92 4.58 9.80
CA GLY A 48 29.28 4.99 8.44
C GLY A 48 28.35 4.47 7.33
N PHE A 49 27.46 3.51 7.62
CA PHE A 49 26.52 3.00 6.63
C PHE A 49 25.21 3.80 6.67
N HIS A 50 24.71 4.21 5.51
CA HIS A 50 23.47 5.00 5.40
C HIS A 50 22.27 4.31 6.07
N ARG A 51 22.16 2.97 5.95
CA ARG A 51 21.07 2.17 6.58
C ARG A 51 21.07 2.24 8.11
N THR A 52 22.19 2.61 8.73
CA THR A 52 22.28 2.78 10.19
C THR A 52 21.43 3.95 10.67
N ALA A 53 21.21 4.99 9.85
CA ALA A 53 20.33 6.10 10.23
C ALA A 53 18.86 5.66 10.39
N VAL A 54 18.40 4.74 9.54
CA VAL A 54 17.06 4.12 9.68
C VAL A 54 16.98 3.34 10.98
N LEU A 55 18.03 2.56 11.30
CA LEU A 55 18.10 1.80 12.54
C LEU A 55 18.11 2.72 13.78
N PHE A 56 18.85 3.84 13.75
CA PHE A 56 18.80 4.84 14.82
C PHE A 56 17.41 5.45 14.96
N THR A 57 16.70 5.74 13.87
CA THR A 57 15.33 6.28 13.92
C THR A 57 14.39 5.34 14.66
N ALA A 58 14.53 4.02 14.45
CA ALA A 58 13.72 3.02 15.11
C ALA A 58 14.10 2.79 16.59
N LEU A 59 15.40 2.90 16.92
CA LEU A 59 15.88 2.62 18.27
C LEU A 59 15.82 3.83 19.22
N ALA A 60 16.02 5.04 18.70
CA ALA A 60 16.18 6.27 19.49
C ALA A 60 15.02 6.57 20.46
N PRO A 61 13.75 6.27 20.15
CA PRO A 61 12.64 6.44 21.10
C PRO A 61 12.79 5.63 22.39
N THR A 62 13.57 4.55 22.37
CA THR A 62 13.81 3.70 23.54
C THR A 62 15.25 3.74 24.05
N ALA A 63 16.08 4.64 23.52
CA ALA A 63 17.48 4.73 23.86
C ALA A 63 17.69 5.33 25.26
N ALA A 64 18.63 4.75 26.00
CA ALA A 64 19.08 5.32 27.27
C ALA A 64 20.12 6.43 27.02
N PRO A 65 20.30 7.41 27.95
CA PRO A 65 21.28 8.49 27.78
C PRO A 65 22.73 8.02 27.55
N HIS A 66 23.10 6.86 28.08
CA HIS A 66 24.43 6.27 27.90
C HIS A 66 24.64 5.66 26.50
N GLU A 67 23.57 5.42 25.75
CA GLU A 67 23.59 4.89 24.39
C GLU A 67 23.70 6.03 23.34
N LEU A 68 23.06 7.17 23.61
CA LEU A 68 23.08 8.34 22.72
C LEU A 68 24.47 8.96 22.55
N ARG A 69 25.25 9.08 23.63
CA ARG A 69 26.57 9.73 23.59
C ARG A 69 27.58 9.01 22.67
N PRO A 70 27.79 7.67 22.77
CA PRO A 70 28.63 6.95 21.82
C PRO A 70 28.16 7.05 20.37
N ALA A 71 26.85 7.03 20.13
CA ALA A 71 26.29 7.15 18.79
C ALA A 71 26.57 8.54 18.18
N LEU A 72 26.39 9.61 18.95
CA LEU A 72 26.74 10.98 18.52
C LEU A 72 28.24 11.11 18.21
N ALA A 73 29.11 10.53 19.04
CA ALA A 73 30.55 10.56 18.82
C ALA A 73 30.93 9.80 17.53
N ALA A 74 30.35 8.63 17.30
CA ALA A 74 30.57 7.84 16.09
C ALA A 74 30.11 8.59 14.83
N LEU A 75 28.96 9.28 14.88
CA LEU A 75 28.45 10.08 13.76
C LEU A 75 29.32 11.32 13.50
N ARG A 76 29.77 12.03 14.55
CA ARG A 76 30.64 13.21 14.41
C ARG A 76 32.05 12.89 13.92
N ALA A 77 32.50 11.65 14.08
CA ALA A 77 33.75 11.17 13.50
C ALA A 77 33.69 11.05 11.96
N LEU A 78 32.49 11.01 11.38
CA LEU A 78 32.30 11.03 9.93
C LEU A 78 32.51 12.45 9.36
N PRO A 79 32.87 12.58 8.07
CA PRO A 79 32.99 13.90 7.43
C PRO A 79 31.70 14.73 7.53
N PRO A 80 31.77 16.07 7.65
CA PRO A 80 30.59 16.94 7.68
C PRO A 80 29.68 16.82 6.45
N SER A 81 30.25 16.49 5.29
CA SER A 81 29.53 16.24 4.03
C SER A 81 28.90 14.85 3.93
N SER A 82 29.06 13.98 4.94
CA SER A 82 28.51 12.63 4.91
C SER A 82 26.99 12.63 5.12
N SER A 83 26.24 12.14 4.15
CA SER A 83 24.80 11.95 4.30
C SER A 83 24.45 11.03 5.48
N ALA A 84 25.29 10.01 5.77
CA ALA A 84 25.09 9.14 6.93
C ALA A 84 25.21 9.89 8.27
N ARG A 85 26.11 10.87 8.36
CA ARG A 85 26.22 11.76 9.53
C ARG A 85 24.95 12.58 9.69
N ALA A 86 24.54 13.29 8.64
CA ALA A 86 23.38 14.18 8.69
C ALA A 86 22.09 13.42 9.04
N HIS A 87 21.84 12.28 8.40
CA HIS A 87 20.67 11.44 8.66
C HIS A 87 20.72 10.80 10.06
N GLY A 88 21.88 10.32 10.50
CA GLY A 88 22.03 9.76 11.84
C GLY A 88 21.82 10.81 12.93
N LEU A 89 22.37 12.01 12.77
CA LEU A 89 22.15 13.12 13.71
C LEU A 89 20.68 13.55 13.73
N ALA A 90 20.04 13.63 12.57
CA ALA A 90 18.61 13.93 12.46
C ALA A 90 17.74 12.89 13.18
N ALA A 91 18.08 11.60 13.06
CA ALA A 91 17.36 10.51 13.75
C ALA A 91 17.48 10.59 15.28
N LEU A 92 18.64 11.02 15.80
CA LEU A 92 18.87 11.13 17.24
C LEU A 92 18.32 12.43 17.84
N LEU A 93 18.21 13.50 17.05
CA LEU A 93 17.85 14.85 17.50
C LEU A 93 16.60 14.93 18.41
N PRO A 94 15.47 14.25 18.12
CA PRO A 94 14.27 14.36 18.96
C PRO A 94 14.46 13.81 20.38
N HIS A 95 15.49 12.98 20.59
CA HIS A 95 15.73 12.22 21.81
C HIS A 95 16.93 12.75 22.61
N LEU A 96 17.56 13.84 22.16
CA LEU A 96 18.66 14.48 22.87
C LEU A 96 18.18 15.32 24.04
N ALA A 97 18.99 15.38 25.10
CA ALA A 97 18.79 16.28 26.23
C ALA A 97 18.97 17.75 25.80
N ASP A 98 18.35 18.67 26.54
CA ASP A 98 18.35 20.11 26.24
C ASP A 98 19.75 20.74 26.15
N SER A 99 20.78 20.12 26.77
CA SER A 99 22.16 20.60 26.67
C SER A 99 22.82 20.30 25.33
N ASP A 100 22.54 19.14 24.72
CA ASP A 100 23.18 18.69 23.48
C ASP A 100 22.36 19.03 22.24
N ARG A 101 21.03 19.15 22.40
CA ARG A 101 20.10 19.40 21.31
C ARG A 101 20.41 20.68 20.51
N PRO A 102 20.61 21.87 21.11
CA PRO A 102 20.83 23.10 20.34
C PRO A 102 22.08 23.03 19.44
N ALA A 103 23.16 22.44 19.95
CA ALA A 103 24.39 22.28 19.19
C ALA A 103 24.22 21.36 17.98
N VAL A 104 23.45 20.28 18.12
CA VAL A 104 23.13 19.37 17.00
C VAL A 104 22.17 20.04 16.01
N GLU A 105 21.18 20.82 16.47
CA GLU A 105 20.32 21.60 15.59
C GLU A 105 21.13 22.58 14.73
N ASP A 106 22.06 23.32 15.34
CA ASP A 106 22.90 24.30 14.63
C ASP A 106 23.83 23.63 13.62
N GLU A 107 24.39 22.47 13.96
CA GLU A 107 25.21 21.65 13.06
C GLU A 107 24.41 21.19 11.82
N LEU A 108 23.17 20.75 12.02
CA LEU A 108 22.29 20.30 10.95
C LEU A 108 21.82 21.48 10.07
N ILE A 109 21.52 22.64 10.67
CA ILE A 109 21.14 23.85 9.93
C ILE A 109 22.31 24.37 9.07
N ALA A 110 23.53 24.37 9.59
CA ALA A 110 24.72 24.72 8.82
C ALA A 110 24.96 23.75 7.65
N THR A 111 24.62 22.47 7.84
CA THR A 111 24.67 21.46 6.78
C THR A 111 23.65 21.77 5.67
N VAL A 112 22.41 22.15 6.03
CA VAL A 112 21.36 22.58 5.05
C VAL A 112 21.83 23.75 4.19
N ALA A 113 22.55 24.72 4.77
CA ALA A 113 23.05 25.87 4.03
C ALA A 113 24.08 25.49 2.93
N THR A 114 24.84 24.40 3.13
CA THR A 114 25.99 24.06 2.29
C THR A 114 25.78 22.84 1.40
N THR A 115 24.87 21.94 1.76
CA THR A 115 24.65 20.69 1.01
C THR A 115 23.82 20.90 -0.27
N PRO A 116 24.15 20.22 -1.38
CA PRO A 116 23.30 20.19 -2.57
C PRO A 116 21.96 19.47 -2.29
N ASP A 117 21.93 18.47 -1.40
CA ASP A 117 20.75 17.64 -1.10
C ASP A 117 19.86 18.24 0.00
N ARG A 118 19.78 19.57 0.03
CA ARG A 118 19.19 20.34 1.15
C ARG A 118 17.70 20.09 1.33
N SER A 119 16.96 19.89 0.24
CA SER A 119 15.54 19.52 0.29
C SER A 119 15.30 18.14 0.92
N GLU A 120 16.14 17.15 0.62
CA GLU A 120 16.08 15.82 1.25
C GLU A 120 16.42 15.90 2.75
N LEU A 121 17.50 16.61 3.09
CA LEU A 121 17.88 16.79 4.48
C LEU A 121 16.78 17.51 5.29
N LEU A 122 16.16 18.56 4.75
CA LEU A 122 15.06 19.26 5.42
C LEU A 122 13.83 18.37 5.61
N HIS A 123 13.54 17.47 4.67
CA HIS A 123 12.46 16.49 4.83
C HIS A 123 12.70 15.58 6.05
N VAL A 124 13.94 15.12 6.24
CA VAL A 124 14.33 14.26 7.37
C VAL A 124 14.39 15.04 8.69
N LEU A 125 14.80 16.31 8.66
CA LEU A 125 14.94 17.14 9.86
C LEU A 125 13.61 17.68 10.41
N ALA A 126 12.65 17.96 9.53
CA ALA A 126 11.42 18.67 9.90
C ALA A 126 10.65 18.05 11.08
N PRO A 127 10.51 16.71 11.21
CA PRO A 127 9.85 16.10 12.36
C PRO A 127 10.56 16.32 13.71
N GLY A 128 11.88 16.53 13.70
CA GLY A 128 12.72 16.60 14.90
C GLY A 128 13.12 18.01 15.35
N LEU A 129 13.03 19.01 14.48
CA LEU A 129 13.38 20.39 14.80
C LEU A 129 12.30 21.08 15.65
N SER A 130 12.74 21.96 16.56
CA SER A 130 11.83 22.94 17.17
C SER A 130 11.22 23.86 16.10
N PRO A 131 10.04 24.50 16.33
CA PRO A 131 9.47 25.45 15.36
C PRO A 131 10.45 26.57 14.98
N GLY A 132 11.25 27.05 15.94
CA GLY A 132 12.32 28.01 15.69
C GLY A 132 13.50 27.43 14.91
N GLY A 133 13.89 26.18 15.18
CA GLY A 133 14.90 25.46 14.41
C GLY A 133 14.48 25.22 12.96
N LEU A 134 13.24 24.80 12.73
CA LEU A 134 12.66 24.63 11.39
C LEU A 134 12.63 25.95 10.63
N ALA A 135 12.20 27.04 11.30
CA ALA A 135 12.22 28.38 10.72
C ALA A 135 13.63 28.81 10.26
N ARG A 136 14.66 28.56 11.07
CA ARG A 136 16.06 28.84 10.71
C ARG A 136 16.56 27.94 9.56
N ALA A 137 16.22 26.66 9.57
CA ALA A 137 16.62 25.72 8.54
C ALA A 137 16.01 26.08 7.17
N VAL A 138 14.72 26.44 7.15
CA VAL A 138 14.04 26.93 5.93
C VAL A 138 14.65 28.23 5.45
N ARG A 139 14.95 29.18 6.36
CA ARG A 139 15.64 30.43 5.98
C ARG A 139 16.99 30.14 5.32
N ALA A 140 17.79 29.25 5.90
CA ALA A 140 19.10 28.88 5.36
C ALA A 140 19.00 28.27 3.94
N ALA A 141 17.97 27.49 3.66
CA ALA A 141 17.74 26.95 2.32
C ALA A 141 17.23 28.00 1.32
N LEU A 142 16.34 28.90 1.75
CA LEU A 142 15.90 30.03 0.93
C LEU A 142 17.06 30.96 0.55
N ASP A 143 17.93 31.29 1.52
CA ASP A 143 19.11 32.11 1.29
C ASP A 143 20.11 31.43 0.34
N ALA A 144 20.10 30.09 0.29
CA ALA A 144 20.86 29.29 -0.67
C ALA A 144 20.15 29.09 -2.03
N GLY A 145 18.94 29.65 -2.22
CA GLY A 145 18.19 29.64 -3.47
C GLY A 145 17.32 28.39 -3.73
N ASP A 146 17.07 27.55 -2.72
CA ASP A 146 16.15 26.42 -2.82
C ASP A 146 14.83 26.76 -2.09
N PRO A 147 13.67 26.81 -2.80
CA PRO A 147 12.39 27.15 -2.18
C PRO A 147 11.80 26.07 -1.26
N VAL A 148 12.47 24.93 -1.06
CA VAL A 148 12.10 23.87 -0.11
C VAL A 148 10.64 23.43 -0.23
N ALA A 149 10.32 22.81 -1.36
CA ALA A 149 8.99 22.27 -1.65
C ALA A 149 8.46 21.26 -0.59
N ALA A 150 9.35 20.61 0.17
CA ALA A 150 9.02 19.47 1.03
C ALA A 150 8.88 19.80 2.54
N THR A 151 8.70 21.07 2.94
CA THR A 151 8.49 21.44 4.35
C THR A 151 7.04 21.28 4.77
N ARG A 152 6.81 20.90 6.05
CA ARG A 152 5.45 20.87 6.65
C ARG A 152 4.92 22.29 6.81
N PRO A 153 3.94 22.74 6.00
CA PRO A 153 3.53 24.14 5.98
C PRO A 153 2.96 24.60 7.33
N ALA A 154 2.25 23.70 8.02
CA ALA A 154 1.51 24.00 9.24
C ALA A 154 2.37 24.43 10.44
N GLN A 155 3.67 24.13 10.42
CA GLN A 155 4.59 24.42 11.53
C GLN A 155 5.38 25.72 11.33
N LEU A 156 5.21 26.40 10.19
CA LEU A 156 5.95 27.61 9.86
C LEU A 156 5.17 28.89 10.26
N PRO A 157 5.86 29.89 10.84
CA PRO A 157 5.33 31.24 11.01
C PRO A 157 4.79 31.85 9.70
N ALA A 158 3.78 32.71 9.78
CA ALA A 158 3.06 33.23 8.61
C ALA A 158 3.92 34.09 7.65
N ASP A 159 4.93 34.77 8.17
CA ASP A 159 5.94 35.49 7.41
C ASP A 159 6.85 34.55 6.61
N LEU A 160 7.28 33.43 7.22
CA LEU A 160 8.06 32.40 6.54
C LEU A 160 7.25 31.63 5.50
N ARG A 161 5.99 31.30 5.81
CA ARG A 161 5.07 30.71 4.81
C ARG A 161 4.95 31.59 3.56
N ARG A 162 4.72 32.89 3.74
CA ARG A 162 4.66 33.85 2.62
C ARG A 162 5.99 33.92 1.85
N ALA A 163 7.13 33.92 2.54
CA ALA A 163 8.44 33.94 1.90
C ALA A 163 8.70 32.68 1.07
N VAL A 164 8.36 31.50 1.59
CA VAL A 164 8.47 30.23 0.86
C VAL A 164 7.56 30.24 -0.36
N LEU A 165 6.28 30.59 -0.20
CA LEU A 165 5.33 30.64 -1.32
C LEU A 165 5.76 31.64 -2.41
N ALA A 166 6.30 32.80 -2.02
CA ALA A 166 6.85 33.77 -2.97
C ALA A 166 8.07 33.20 -3.70
N ALA A 167 8.97 32.50 -3.00
CA ALA A 167 10.13 31.85 -3.63
C ALA A 167 9.70 30.72 -4.58
N CYS A 168 8.74 29.88 -4.20
CA CYS A 168 8.14 28.87 -5.08
C CYS A 168 7.52 29.51 -6.32
N ALA A 169 6.74 30.58 -6.16
CA ALA A 169 6.07 31.29 -7.25
C ALA A 169 7.06 31.97 -8.21
N ALA A 170 8.24 32.40 -7.71
CA ALA A 170 9.29 33.05 -8.47
C ALA A 170 10.25 32.08 -9.19
N LEU A 171 10.08 30.75 -9.00
CA LEU A 171 10.88 29.76 -9.73
C LEU A 171 10.73 29.93 -11.25
N ALA A 172 11.87 30.06 -11.93
CA ALA A 172 11.93 30.22 -13.38
C ALA A 172 11.56 28.92 -14.12
N ASP A 173 11.94 27.77 -13.57
CA ASP A 173 11.55 26.47 -14.11
C ASP A 173 10.08 26.17 -13.75
N GLU A 174 9.23 26.04 -14.78
CA GLU A 174 7.79 25.86 -14.58
C GLU A 174 7.44 24.54 -13.90
N GLN A 175 8.22 23.47 -14.16
CA GLN A 175 8.01 22.16 -13.55
C GLN A 175 8.29 22.23 -12.05
N ALA A 176 9.43 22.81 -11.66
CA ALA A 176 9.80 23.02 -10.27
C ALA A 176 8.77 23.92 -9.56
N ARG A 177 8.34 25.00 -10.21
CA ARG A 177 7.30 25.90 -9.69
C ARG A 177 5.98 25.17 -9.44
N ALA A 178 5.51 24.40 -10.41
CA ALA A 178 4.26 23.64 -10.32
C ALA A 178 4.34 22.58 -9.20
N ALA A 179 5.44 21.83 -9.14
CA ALA A 179 5.66 20.80 -8.12
C ALA A 179 5.74 21.41 -6.71
N ALA A 180 6.45 22.53 -6.54
CA ALA A 180 6.61 23.18 -5.25
C ALA A 180 5.28 23.76 -4.73
N LEU A 181 4.55 24.49 -5.55
CA LEU A 181 3.23 25.03 -5.17
C LEU A 181 2.18 23.92 -5.00
N GLY A 182 2.24 22.87 -5.82
CA GLY A 182 1.34 21.72 -5.75
C GLY A 182 1.48 20.95 -4.44
N ALA A 183 2.72 20.75 -3.95
CA ALA A 183 2.97 20.13 -2.65
C ALA A 183 2.35 20.91 -1.47
N TRP A 184 2.19 22.23 -1.63
CA TRP A 184 1.61 23.11 -0.62
C TRP A 184 0.09 23.24 -0.72
N ALA A 185 -0.51 22.99 -1.88
CA ALA A 185 -1.93 23.25 -2.16
C ALA A 185 -2.92 22.72 -1.10
N PRO A 186 -2.78 21.49 -0.57
CA PRO A 186 -3.68 20.98 0.47
C PRO A 186 -3.63 21.75 1.80
N TRP A 187 -2.60 22.57 2.01
CA TRP A 187 -2.30 23.28 3.26
C TRP A 187 -2.42 24.79 3.14
N LEU A 188 -2.89 25.29 2.00
CA LEU A 188 -3.06 26.72 1.77
C LEU A 188 -4.40 27.19 2.34
N SER A 189 -4.38 28.36 2.98
CA SER A 189 -5.59 29.15 3.18
C SER A 189 -6.08 29.76 1.87
N ALA A 190 -7.33 30.21 1.82
CA ALA A 190 -7.89 30.88 0.64
C ALA A 190 -7.04 32.09 0.21
N ALA A 191 -6.56 32.90 1.17
CA ALA A 191 -5.71 34.06 0.89
C ALA A 191 -4.33 33.68 0.33
N GLU A 192 -3.73 32.59 0.81
CA GLU A 192 -2.46 32.10 0.27
C GLU A 192 -2.63 31.49 -1.13
N ALA A 193 -3.72 30.77 -1.36
CA ALA A 193 -4.08 30.24 -2.68
C ALA A 193 -4.30 31.39 -3.68
N GLU A 194 -5.00 32.45 -3.28
CA GLU A 194 -5.18 33.66 -4.09
C GLU A 194 -3.84 34.34 -4.43
N ALA A 195 -2.91 34.39 -3.48
CA ALA A 195 -1.58 34.99 -3.69
C ALA A 195 -0.73 34.21 -4.71
N VAL A 196 -0.85 32.88 -4.79
CA VAL A 196 -0.06 32.04 -5.72
C VAL A 196 -0.80 31.72 -7.03
N ALA A 197 -2.10 31.98 -7.12
CA ALA A 197 -2.90 31.75 -8.34
C ALA A 197 -2.33 32.44 -9.59
N PRO A 198 -1.79 33.69 -9.54
CA PRO A 198 -1.14 34.29 -10.71
C PRO A 198 0.04 33.46 -11.23
N ALA A 199 0.85 32.88 -10.34
CA ALA A 199 1.97 32.03 -10.74
C ALA A 199 1.48 30.75 -11.44
N ALA A 200 0.40 30.15 -10.94
CA ALA A 200 -0.23 29.00 -11.59
C ALA A 200 -0.72 29.33 -13.01
N ARG A 201 -1.37 30.49 -13.21
CA ARG A 201 -1.85 30.94 -14.52
C ARG A 201 -0.74 31.16 -15.53
N THR A 202 0.46 31.55 -15.09
CA THR A 202 1.61 31.76 -15.98
C THR A 202 2.26 30.47 -16.47
N ILE A 203 1.89 29.30 -15.92
CA ILE A 203 2.43 28.01 -16.39
C ILE A 203 1.92 27.74 -17.80
N THR A 204 2.84 27.58 -18.74
CA THR A 204 2.50 27.36 -20.15
C THR A 204 2.06 25.93 -20.45
N ALA A 205 2.63 24.96 -19.74
CA ALA A 205 2.29 23.56 -19.92
C ALA A 205 0.90 23.24 -19.31
N PRO A 206 -0.10 22.82 -20.11
CA PRO A 206 -1.48 22.70 -19.66
C PRO A 206 -1.69 21.60 -18.60
N ASP A 207 -0.94 20.50 -18.67
CA ASP A 207 -0.94 19.42 -17.68
C ASP A 207 -0.50 19.92 -16.29
N ARG A 208 0.59 20.68 -16.23
CA ARG A 208 1.11 21.26 -14.98
C ARG A 208 0.20 22.34 -14.44
N ARG A 209 -0.35 23.18 -15.32
CA ARG A 209 -1.31 24.22 -14.96
C ARG A 209 -2.58 23.61 -14.40
N ALA A 210 -3.15 22.59 -15.07
CA ALA A 210 -4.32 21.85 -14.62
C ALA A 210 -4.10 21.22 -13.24
N ALA A 211 -2.97 20.54 -13.04
CA ALA A 211 -2.61 19.93 -11.76
C ALA A 211 -2.60 20.96 -10.62
N LEU A 212 -1.90 22.08 -10.81
CA LEU A 212 -1.79 23.11 -9.79
C LEU A 212 -3.13 23.81 -9.54
N LEU A 213 -3.86 24.22 -10.58
CA LEU A 213 -5.16 24.88 -10.43
C LEU A 213 -6.20 23.95 -9.77
N THR A 214 -6.18 22.65 -10.07
CA THR A 214 -7.05 21.66 -9.39
C THR A 214 -6.75 21.59 -7.90
N GLY A 215 -5.46 21.56 -7.52
CA GLY A 215 -5.07 21.62 -6.11
C GLY A 215 -5.50 22.91 -5.41
N LEU A 216 -5.30 24.07 -6.07
CA LEU A 216 -5.70 25.38 -5.54
C LEU A 216 -7.22 25.57 -5.47
N ALA A 217 -8.00 24.82 -6.27
CA ALA A 217 -9.46 24.86 -6.23
C ALA A 217 -10.05 24.29 -4.93
N GLY A 218 -9.28 23.57 -4.12
CA GLY A 218 -9.67 23.19 -2.75
C GLY A 218 -9.95 24.40 -1.86
N PRO A 219 -8.93 25.22 -1.54
CA PRO A 219 -9.11 26.44 -0.76
C PRO A 219 -9.75 27.61 -1.53
N LEU A 220 -9.72 27.61 -2.87
CA LEU A 220 -10.29 28.67 -3.70
C LEU A 220 -11.16 28.11 -4.85
N PRO A 221 -12.43 27.74 -4.59
CA PRO A 221 -13.31 27.07 -5.56
C PRO A 221 -13.52 27.82 -6.89
N ALA A 222 -13.35 29.14 -6.90
CA ALA A 222 -13.44 29.95 -8.12
C ALA A 222 -12.44 29.52 -9.21
N LEU A 223 -11.34 28.85 -8.85
CA LEU A 223 -10.36 28.33 -9.80
C LEU A 223 -10.78 27.03 -10.49
N ALA A 224 -11.89 26.38 -10.10
CA ALA A 224 -12.32 25.12 -10.70
C ALA A 224 -12.64 25.24 -12.20
N ALA A 225 -13.19 26.39 -12.63
CA ALA A 225 -13.43 26.67 -14.04
C ALA A 225 -12.12 26.78 -14.83
N GLU A 226 -11.15 27.54 -14.31
CA GLU A 226 -9.83 27.70 -14.95
C GLU A 226 -9.06 26.36 -14.98
N ALA A 227 -9.20 25.54 -13.93
CA ALA A 227 -8.64 24.20 -13.89
C ALA A 227 -9.25 23.30 -14.97
N LEU A 228 -10.58 23.35 -15.13
CA LEU A 228 -11.27 22.64 -16.21
C LEU A 228 -10.78 23.11 -17.59
N ASP A 229 -10.67 24.40 -17.84
CA ASP A 229 -10.17 24.92 -19.11
C ASP A 229 -8.75 24.41 -19.41
N ALA A 230 -7.86 24.41 -18.41
CA ALA A 230 -6.51 23.86 -18.55
C ALA A 230 -6.51 22.35 -18.82
N VAL A 231 -7.40 21.59 -18.17
CA VAL A 231 -7.61 20.16 -18.48
C VAL A 231 -8.11 19.99 -19.92
N LEU A 232 -8.97 20.88 -20.40
CA LEU A 232 -9.54 20.79 -21.74
C LEU A 232 -8.51 21.08 -22.84
N GLU A 233 -7.55 21.98 -22.58
CA GLU A 233 -6.42 22.26 -23.48
C GLU A 233 -5.50 21.05 -23.68
N PHE A 234 -5.45 20.14 -22.71
CA PHE A 234 -4.61 18.96 -22.78
C PHE A 234 -5.03 18.02 -23.93
N ARG A 235 -4.08 17.64 -24.79
CA ARG A 235 -4.32 16.82 -26.01
C ARG A 235 -3.94 15.35 -25.88
N GLY A 236 -3.47 14.91 -24.71
CA GLY A 236 -3.21 13.49 -24.45
C GLY A 236 -4.47 12.76 -23.97
N ASP A 237 -4.59 11.50 -24.36
CA ASP A 237 -5.85 10.77 -24.24
C ASP A 237 -6.22 10.37 -22.79
N ASP A 238 -5.25 10.26 -21.87
CA ASP A 238 -5.51 9.65 -20.54
C ASP A 238 -4.99 10.43 -19.33
N GLN A 239 -4.04 11.37 -19.51
CA GLN A 239 -3.41 12.03 -18.34
C GLN A 239 -4.37 12.96 -17.58
N TRP A 240 -5.43 13.43 -18.23
CA TRP A 240 -6.46 14.24 -17.59
C TRP A 240 -7.25 13.46 -16.53
N LEU A 241 -7.29 12.12 -16.62
CA LEU A 241 -7.94 11.26 -15.61
C LEU A 241 -7.33 11.43 -14.22
N TRP A 242 -6.04 11.79 -14.12
CA TRP A 242 -5.37 12.01 -12.85
C TRP A 242 -5.93 13.20 -12.06
N PHE A 243 -6.55 14.17 -12.73
CA PHE A 243 -7.11 15.36 -12.10
C PHE A 243 -8.60 15.22 -11.78
N LEU A 244 -9.29 14.28 -12.43
CA LEU A 244 -10.75 14.16 -12.34
C LEU A 244 -11.31 13.93 -10.94
N PRO A 245 -10.75 13.04 -10.10
CA PRO A 245 -11.34 12.77 -8.78
C PRO A 245 -11.44 14.03 -7.92
N ASP A 246 -10.42 14.89 -7.98
CA ASP A 246 -10.41 16.15 -7.25
C ASP A 246 -11.20 17.24 -7.97
N LEU A 247 -11.07 17.34 -9.29
CA LEU A 247 -11.74 18.40 -10.04
C LEU A 247 -13.26 18.20 -10.03
N ALA A 248 -13.77 17.00 -10.29
CA ALA A 248 -15.19 16.70 -10.43
C ALA A 248 -16.01 17.08 -9.18
N ALA A 249 -15.45 16.88 -7.98
CA ALA A 249 -16.08 17.26 -6.72
C ALA A 249 -16.30 18.78 -6.56
N ARG A 250 -15.64 19.60 -7.38
CA ARG A 250 -15.61 21.06 -7.31
C ARG A 250 -16.31 21.73 -8.51
N LEU A 251 -16.82 20.94 -9.46
CA LEU A 251 -17.49 21.44 -10.64
C LEU A 251 -18.99 21.60 -10.43
N VAL A 252 -19.58 22.63 -11.04
CA VAL A 252 -21.04 22.79 -11.12
C VAL A 252 -21.63 21.91 -12.23
N PRO A 253 -22.95 21.62 -12.23
CA PRO A 253 -23.55 20.71 -13.22
C PRO A 253 -23.23 21.04 -14.68
N GLY A 254 -23.27 22.32 -15.07
CA GLY A 254 -22.93 22.72 -16.44
C GLY A 254 -21.46 22.52 -16.82
N GLN A 255 -20.54 22.48 -15.85
CA GLN A 255 -19.13 22.15 -16.09
C GLN A 255 -18.92 20.63 -16.17
N LEU A 256 -19.67 19.84 -15.40
CA LEU A 256 -19.68 18.39 -15.52
C LEU A 256 -20.17 17.96 -16.91
N ASP A 257 -21.15 18.67 -17.49
CA ASP A 257 -21.61 18.42 -18.86
C ASP A 257 -20.47 18.54 -19.90
N VAL A 258 -19.54 19.49 -19.71
CA VAL A 258 -18.37 19.64 -20.59
C VAL A 258 -17.43 18.43 -20.48
N LEU A 259 -17.25 17.88 -19.28
CA LEU A 259 -16.50 16.64 -19.09
C LEU A 259 -17.22 15.43 -19.68
N LEU A 260 -18.55 15.40 -19.65
CA LEU A 260 -19.34 14.36 -20.32
C LEU A 260 -19.25 14.44 -21.84
N ASP A 261 -19.13 15.63 -22.41
CA ASP A 261 -18.83 15.79 -23.84
C ASP A 261 -17.44 15.28 -24.20
N ARG A 262 -16.45 15.54 -23.34
CA ARG A 262 -15.10 14.99 -23.51
C ARG A 262 -15.06 13.47 -23.34
N LEU A 263 -15.81 12.92 -22.38
CA LEU A 263 -16.03 11.48 -22.21
C LEU A 263 -16.56 10.86 -23.50
N ALA A 264 -17.60 11.46 -24.09
CA ALA A 264 -18.20 10.98 -25.35
C ALA A 264 -17.22 11.04 -26.53
N ALA A 265 -16.33 12.03 -26.54
CA ALA A 265 -15.29 12.16 -27.57
C ALA A 265 -14.07 11.25 -27.35
N ALA A 266 -13.93 10.62 -26.18
CA ALA A 266 -12.77 9.79 -25.89
C ALA A 266 -12.77 8.51 -26.73
N THR A 267 -11.66 8.24 -27.41
CA THR A 267 -11.51 7.15 -28.37
C THR A 267 -11.43 5.78 -27.69
N ARG A 268 -10.63 5.68 -26.61
CA ARG A 268 -10.40 4.44 -25.89
C ARG A 268 -11.56 4.12 -24.93
N ALA A 269 -12.03 2.89 -25.01
CA ALA A 269 -13.02 2.32 -24.10
C ALA A 269 -12.58 2.41 -22.63
N THR A 270 -11.30 2.14 -22.37
CA THR A 270 -10.70 2.24 -21.03
C THR A 270 -10.86 3.63 -20.46
N THR A 271 -10.45 4.67 -21.19
CA THR A 271 -10.59 6.07 -20.78
C THR A 271 -12.04 6.40 -20.42
N ARG A 272 -13.01 5.96 -21.24
CA ARG A 272 -14.42 6.19 -20.96
C ARG A 272 -14.87 5.54 -19.66
N MET A 273 -14.45 4.30 -19.43
CA MET A 273 -14.77 3.53 -18.23
C MET A 273 -14.18 4.17 -16.95
N TRP A 274 -12.91 4.56 -16.98
CA TRP A 274 -12.27 5.21 -15.84
C TRP A 274 -12.86 6.60 -15.56
N THR A 275 -13.18 7.35 -16.62
CA THR A 275 -13.80 8.67 -16.51
C THR A 275 -15.17 8.58 -15.83
N ILE A 276 -16.07 7.71 -16.29
CA ILE A 276 -17.40 7.60 -15.67
C ILE A 276 -17.30 7.19 -14.19
N GLY A 277 -16.36 6.31 -13.84
CA GLY A 277 -16.12 5.93 -12.45
C GLY A 277 -15.69 7.11 -11.56
N ALA A 278 -14.93 8.05 -12.10
CA ALA A 278 -14.53 9.27 -11.38
C ALA A 278 -15.65 10.32 -11.32
N LEU A 279 -16.50 10.40 -12.35
CA LEU A 279 -17.57 11.40 -12.41
C LEU A 279 -18.83 10.98 -11.66
N ALA A 280 -19.19 9.69 -11.66
CA ALA A 280 -20.46 9.18 -11.14
C ALA A 280 -20.86 9.68 -9.74
N PRO A 281 -19.95 9.81 -8.74
CA PRO A 281 -20.32 10.36 -7.43
C PRO A 281 -20.89 11.78 -7.46
N HIS A 282 -20.68 12.51 -8.57
CA HIS A 282 -21.00 13.93 -8.72
C HIS A 282 -22.09 14.20 -9.76
N LEU A 283 -22.61 13.18 -10.43
CA LEU A 283 -23.61 13.34 -11.50
C LEU A 283 -25.04 13.32 -10.94
N ASP A 284 -25.93 14.08 -11.57
CA ASP A 284 -27.38 13.91 -11.38
C ASP A 284 -27.94 12.74 -12.22
N ALA A 285 -29.23 12.43 -12.07
CA ALA A 285 -29.86 11.30 -12.78
C ALA A 285 -29.86 11.45 -14.31
N ALA A 286 -29.94 12.66 -14.85
CA ALA A 286 -29.90 12.89 -16.30
C ALA A 286 -28.46 12.72 -16.83
N GLN A 287 -27.49 13.25 -16.08
CA GLN A 287 -26.07 13.13 -16.37
C GLN A 287 -25.58 11.68 -16.29
N HIS A 288 -26.08 10.88 -15.34
CA HIS A 288 -25.80 9.43 -15.30
C HIS A 288 -26.23 8.73 -16.60
N ARG A 289 -27.43 9.02 -17.12
CA ARG A 289 -27.89 8.44 -18.40
C ARG A 289 -26.99 8.83 -19.56
N ARG A 290 -26.64 10.12 -19.63
CA ARG A 290 -25.74 10.66 -20.66
C ARG A 290 -24.36 10.02 -20.58
N ALA A 291 -23.80 9.87 -19.37
CA ALA A 291 -22.50 9.25 -19.16
C ALA A 291 -22.49 7.78 -19.60
N LEU A 292 -23.50 7.00 -19.20
CA LEU A 292 -23.63 5.59 -19.61
C LEU A 292 -23.77 5.46 -21.13
N ALA A 293 -24.56 6.33 -21.77
CA ALA A 293 -24.69 6.37 -23.21
C ALA A 293 -23.35 6.72 -23.91
N ALA A 294 -22.56 7.62 -23.32
CA ALA A 294 -21.25 8.01 -23.83
C ALA A 294 -20.22 6.87 -23.74
N VAL A 295 -20.25 6.04 -22.68
CA VAL A 295 -19.38 4.87 -22.57
C VAL A 295 -19.69 3.86 -23.68
N GLY A 296 -20.99 3.63 -23.94
CA GLY A 296 -21.48 2.70 -24.95
C GLY A 296 -21.17 1.23 -24.62
N LEU A 297 -21.21 0.36 -25.63
CA LEU A 297 -20.71 -1.01 -25.53
C LEU A 297 -19.26 -1.05 -26.06
N PRO A 298 -18.25 -0.99 -25.18
CA PRO A 298 -16.85 -1.05 -25.55
C PRO A 298 -16.49 -2.41 -26.13
N ASP A 299 -15.45 -2.40 -26.95
CA ASP A 299 -14.78 -3.60 -27.46
C ASP A 299 -13.34 -3.60 -26.91
N PRO A 300 -12.92 -4.61 -26.14
CA PRO A 300 -13.70 -5.77 -25.68
C PRO A 300 -14.73 -5.41 -24.59
N PRO A 301 -15.84 -6.16 -24.49
CA PRO A 301 -16.96 -5.84 -23.58
C PRO A 301 -16.66 -6.16 -22.11
N ASP A 302 -15.71 -7.06 -21.84
CA ASP A 302 -15.23 -7.48 -20.52
C ASP A 302 -14.74 -6.33 -19.64
N ILE A 303 -14.32 -5.21 -20.22
CA ILE A 303 -13.96 -4.00 -19.47
C ILE A 303 -15.06 -3.48 -18.54
N TRP A 304 -16.34 -3.76 -18.84
CA TRP A 304 -17.44 -3.45 -17.94
C TRP A 304 -17.38 -4.25 -16.64
N LEU A 305 -16.86 -5.48 -16.66
CA LEU A 305 -16.75 -6.31 -15.45
C LEU A 305 -15.77 -5.70 -14.44
N VAL A 306 -14.70 -5.07 -14.93
CA VAL A 306 -13.71 -4.39 -14.10
C VAL A 306 -14.17 -3.00 -13.68
N GLY A 307 -14.81 -2.26 -14.59
CA GLY A 307 -15.12 -0.86 -14.38
C GLY A 307 -16.44 -0.57 -13.67
N ALA A 308 -17.45 -1.44 -13.83
CA ALA A 308 -18.82 -1.10 -13.41
C ALA A 308 -18.99 -0.88 -11.91
N ALA A 309 -18.20 -1.58 -11.09
CA ALA A 309 -18.22 -1.44 -9.64
C ALA A 309 -17.94 0.00 -9.18
N ARG A 310 -17.21 0.78 -10.00
CA ARG A 310 -16.82 2.16 -9.65
C ARG A 310 -17.98 3.15 -9.72
N PHE A 311 -19.02 2.89 -10.51
CA PHE A 311 -20.17 3.80 -10.64
C PHE A 311 -21.52 3.19 -10.25
N LEU A 312 -21.66 1.86 -10.19
CA LEU A 312 -22.88 1.19 -9.72
C LEU A 312 -23.46 1.77 -8.42
N PRO A 313 -22.66 2.08 -7.37
CA PRO A 313 -23.19 2.65 -6.12
C PRO A 313 -23.89 4.00 -6.25
N TYR A 314 -23.59 4.73 -7.32
CA TYR A 314 -24.07 6.11 -7.52
C TYR A 314 -25.22 6.17 -8.54
N LEU A 315 -25.55 5.05 -9.20
CA LEU A 315 -26.61 5.03 -10.18
C LEU A 315 -28.00 5.18 -9.54
N PRO A 316 -28.90 5.95 -10.18
CA PRO A 316 -30.33 5.92 -9.91
C PRO A 316 -30.90 4.48 -9.94
N PRO A 317 -31.94 4.14 -9.14
CA PRO A 317 -32.43 2.77 -9.02
C PRO A 317 -32.86 2.09 -10.33
N ASP A 318 -33.42 2.86 -11.26
CA ASP A 318 -33.78 2.40 -12.61
C ASP A 318 -32.54 1.96 -13.40
N LEU A 319 -31.52 2.82 -13.44
CA LEU A 319 -30.27 2.55 -14.15
C LEU A 319 -29.43 1.46 -13.47
N LEU A 320 -29.47 1.40 -12.15
CA LEU A 320 -28.80 0.36 -11.36
C LEU A 320 -29.33 -1.03 -11.74
N ALA A 321 -30.65 -1.20 -11.79
CA ALA A 321 -31.26 -2.48 -12.14
C ALA A 321 -30.86 -2.93 -13.55
N ASP A 322 -30.95 -2.02 -14.54
CA ASP A 322 -30.58 -2.30 -15.92
C ASP A 322 -29.09 -2.67 -16.05
N MET A 323 -28.22 -1.96 -15.31
CA MET A 323 -26.78 -2.21 -15.32
C MET A 323 -26.42 -3.53 -14.64
N GLN A 324 -27.05 -3.87 -13.52
CA GLN A 324 -26.88 -5.17 -12.86
C GLN A 324 -27.23 -6.32 -13.82
N ASP A 325 -28.34 -6.20 -14.55
CA ASP A 325 -28.73 -7.23 -15.51
C ASP A 325 -27.79 -7.28 -16.71
N PHE A 326 -27.25 -6.14 -17.14
CA PHE A 326 -26.23 -6.09 -18.17
C PHE A 326 -24.94 -6.81 -17.75
N VAL A 327 -24.36 -6.50 -16.59
CA VAL A 327 -23.11 -7.15 -16.15
C VAL A 327 -23.29 -8.64 -15.90
N VAL A 328 -24.46 -9.09 -15.43
CA VAL A 328 -24.76 -10.52 -15.25
C VAL A 328 -24.90 -11.26 -16.58
N ARG A 329 -25.49 -10.63 -17.60
CA ARG A 329 -25.49 -11.18 -18.96
C ARG A 329 -24.06 -11.28 -19.49
N LEU A 330 -23.27 -10.23 -19.33
CA LEU A 330 -21.87 -10.23 -19.77
C LEU A 330 -21.04 -11.35 -19.11
N MET A 331 -21.19 -11.57 -17.79
CA MET A 331 -20.56 -12.70 -17.10
C MET A 331 -21.04 -14.07 -17.63
N THR A 332 -22.28 -14.16 -18.11
CA THR A 332 -22.80 -15.40 -18.72
C THR A 332 -22.14 -15.64 -20.08
N ASP A 333 -21.93 -14.59 -20.86
CA ASP A 333 -21.47 -14.68 -22.25
C ASP A 333 -19.93 -14.79 -22.35
N SER A 334 -19.20 -14.09 -21.48
CA SER A 334 -17.73 -14.01 -21.50
C SER A 334 -17.05 -14.82 -20.38
N GLY A 335 -17.83 -15.39 -19.46
CA GLY A 335 -17.33 -16.07 -18.28
C GLY A 335 -17.19 -15.15 -17.07
N VAL A 336 -17.12 -15.76 -15.88
CA VAL A 336 -16.86 -15.08 -14.62
C VAL A 336 -15.34 -14.96 -14.48
N GLY A 337 -14.73 -14.02 -15.22
CA GLY A 337 -13.30 -13.74 -15.13
C GLY A 337 -12.90 -13.11 -13.79
N GLY A 338 -11.60 -13.02 -13.52
CA GLY A 338 -11.09 -12.36 -12.32
C GLY A 338 -11.44 -10.87 -12.27
N GLY A 339 -11.70 -10.33 -11.06
CA GLY A 339 -12.01 -8.92 -10.86
C GLY A 339 -13.50 -8.58 -10.79
N VAL A 340 -14.39 -9.58 -10.68
CA VAL A 340 -15.83 -9.37 -10.46
C VAL A 340 -16.16 -9.13 -8.99
N GLY A 341 -15.21 -9.33 -8.08
CA GLY A 341 -15.38 -9.22 -6.63
C GLY A 341 -15.94 -7.88 -6.21
N ASP A 342 -15.51 -6.80 -6.85
CA ASP A 342 -16.02 -5.46 -6.59
C ASP A 342 -17.47 -5.27 -7.06
N LEU A 343 -17.97 -6.10 -7.99
CA LEU A 343 -19.36 -6.08 -8.43
C LEU A 343 -20.29 -6.84 -7.47
N LEU A 344 -19.80 -7.89 -6.79
CA LEU A 344 -20.64 -8.80 -6.00
C LEU A 344 -21.48 -8.11 -4.93
N PRO A 345 -20.97 -7.12 -4.16
CA PRO A 345 -21.78 -6.36 -3.19
C PRO A 345 -22.93 -5.58 -3.83
N HIS A 346 -22.86 -5.34 -5.13
CA HIS A 346 -23.84 -4.58 -5.90
C HIS A 346 -24.80 -5.46 -6.70
N LEU A 347 -24.79 -6.78 -6.52
CA LEU A 347 -25.72 -7.70 -7.19
C LEU A 347 -26.86 -8.13 -6.27
N ARG A 348 -28.01 -8.47 -6.89
CA ARG A 348 -29.16 -9.05 -6.18
C ARG A 348 -28.87 -10.52 -5.78
N PRO A 349 -29.47 -11.05 -4.71
CA PRO A 349 -29.24 -12.44 -4.27
C PRO A 349 -29.44 -13.49 -5.38
N GLU A 350 -30.44 -13.30 -6.25
CA GLU A 350 -30.73 -14.21 -7.36
C GLU A 350 -29.66 -14.15 -8.45
N GLN A 351 -29.06 -12.98 -8.65
CA GLN A 351 -27.95 -12.77 -9.58
C GLN A 351 -26.66 -13.40 -9.03
N LEU A 352 -26.38 -13.27 -7.73
CA LEU A 352 -25.26 -13.94 -7.08
C LEU A 352 -25.38 -15.46 -7.19
N ASP A 353 -26.55 -16.05 -6.95
CA ASP A 353 -26.75 -17.50 -7.11
C ASP A 353 -26.58 -17.93 -8.58
N ARG A 354 -26.96 -17.08 -9.54
CA ARG A 354 -26.68 -17.34 -10.96
C ARG A 354 -25.19 -17.34 -11.27
N VAL A 355 -24.43 -16.36 -10.79
CA VAL A 355 -22.96 -16.29 -10.97
C VAL A 355 -22.30 -17.52 -10.34
N LEU A 356 -22.71 -17.90 -9.13
CA LEU A 356 -22.20 -19.09 -8.46
C LEU A 356 -22.44 -20.37 -9.28
N ARG A 357 -23.61 -20.53 -9.91
CA ARG A 357 -23.90 -21.68 -10.78
C ARG A 357 -23.01 -21.71 -12.03
N LEU A 358 -22.65 -20.55 -12.58
CA LEU A 358 -21.72 -20.47 -13.71
C LEU A 358 -20.30 -20.88 -13.29
N THR A 359 -19.80 -20.34 -12.18
CA THR A 359 -18.49 -20.67 -11.58
C THR A 359 -18.36 -22.16 -11.26
N THR A 360 -19.39 -22.76 -10.66
CA THR A 360 -19.36 -24.15 -10.17
C THR A 360 -19.74 -25.20 -11.21
N ALA A 361 -20.14 -24.81 -12.41
CA ALA A 361 -20.42 -25.74 -13.50
C ALA A 361 -19.17 -26.59 -13.87
N PRO A 362 -19.33 -27.78 -14.47
CA PRO A 362 -18.21 -28.70 -14.77
C PRO A 362 -17.07 -28.10 -15.61
N GLY A 363 -17.33 -27.05 -16.40
CA GLY A 363 -16.33 -26.29 -17.15
C GLY A 363 -16.26 -24.81 -16.74
N GLY A 364 -16.87 -24.44 -15.60
CA GLY A 364 -16.82 -23.10 -15.04
C GLY A 364 -15.46 -22.81 -14.40
N ASP A 365 -15.07 -21.53 -14.41
CA ASP A 365 -13.84 -21.04 -13.81
C ASP A 365 -13.97 -20.96 -12.28
N LEU A 366 -13.24 -21.82 -11.57
CA LEU A 366 -13.22 -21.82 -10.10
C LEU A 366 -12.36 -20.71 -9.49
N ALA A 367 -11.54 -19.99 -10.28
CA ALA A 367 -10.72 -18.90 -9.76
C ALA A 367 -11.57 -17.77 -9.14
N ALA A 368 -12.78 -17.55 -9.65
CA ALA A 368 -13.72 -16.58 -9.10
C ALA A 368 -14.35 -17.00 -7.76
N LEU A 369 -14.12 -18.24 -7.29
CA LEU A 369 -14.72 -18.74 -6.06
C LEU A 369 -14.26 -17.94 -4.84
N GLY A 370 -12.98 -17.57 -4.76
CA GLY A 370 -12.45 -16.77 -3.66
C GLY A 370 -13.19 -15.45 -3.44
N GLU A 371 -13.65 -14.81 -4.53
CA GLU A 371 -14.43 -13.58 -4.48
C GLU A 371 -15.89 -13.82 -4.04
N LEU A 372 -16.48 -14.96 -4.41
CA LEU A 372 -17.87 -15.32 -4.08
C LEU A 372 -18.05 -15.81 -2.64
N VAL A 373 -17.04 -16.47 -2.06
CA VAL A 373 -17.07 -17.12 -0.73
C VAL A 373 -17.62 -16.23 0.40
N PRO A 374 -17.27 -14.94 0.53
CA PRO A 374 -17.82 -14.06 1.56
C PRO A 374 -19.35 -13.93 1.49
N HIS A 375 -19.93 -14.06 0.30
CA HIS A 375 -21.34 -13.81 0.02
C HIS A 375 -22.22 -15.08 0.08
N LEU A 376 -21.63 -16.25 0.33
CA LEU A 376 -22.37 -17.53 0.31
C LEU A 376 -23.17 -17.75 1.61
N SER A 377 -24.39 -18.27 1.46
CA SER A 377 -25.15 -18.91 2.55
C SER A 377 -24.60 -20.30 2.89
N ALA A 378 -24.95 -20.86 4.05
CA ALA A 378 -24.50 -22.21 4.46
C ALA A 378 -24.94 -23.32 3.48
N GLU A 379 -26.12 -23.17 2.88
CA GLU A 379 -26.61 -24.08 1.85
C GLU A 379 -25.78 -23.98 0.57
N GLN A 380 -25.47 -22.75 0.13
CA GLN A 380 -24.61 -22.51 -1.02
C GLN A 380 -23.19 -23.03 -0.79
N VAL A 381 -22.63 -22.90 0.42
CA VAL A 381 -21.33 -23.50 0.78
C VAL A 381 -21.34 -25.01 0.58
N THR A 382 -22.39 -25.70 1.03
CA THR A 382 -22.51 -27.16 0.86
C THR A 382 -22.58 -27.56 -0.62
N ARG A 383 -23.46 -26.90 -1.40
CA ARG A 383 -23.57 -27.17 -2.85
C ARG A 383 -22.27 -26.86 -3.60
N THR A 384 -21.59 -25.78 -3.22
CA THR A 384 -20.31 -25.39 -3.82
C THR A 384 -19.22 -26.40 -3.49
N LEU A 385 -19.15 -26.87 -2.24
CA LEU A 385 -18.20 -27.92 -1.86
C LEU A 385 -18.42 -29.18 -2.71
N ASP A 386 -19.66 -29.63 -2.89
CA ASP A 386 -19.93 -30.81 -3.72
C ASP A 386 -19.43 -30.63 -5.16
N ALA A 387 -19.65 -29.45 -5.76
CA ALA A 387 -19.16 -29.14 -7.10
C ALA A 387 -17.63 -29.04 -7.19
N VAL A 388 -16.98 -28.44 -6.18
CA VAL A 388 -15.51 -28.37 -6.08
C VAL A 388 -14.91 -29.77 -5.95
N LEU A 389 -15.49 -30.64 -5.12
CA LEU A 389 -15.00 -31.99 -4.92
C LEU A 389 -15.20 -32.89 -6.14
N ALA A 390 -16.19 -32.60 -6.99
CA ALA A 390 -16.42 -33.29 -8.25
C ALA A 390 -15.44 -32.87 -9.37
N ARG A 391 -14.62 -31.83 -9.16
CA ARG A 391 -13.66 -31.33 -10.15
C ARG A 391 -12.56 -32.39 -10.40
N PRO A 392 -12.25 -32.76 -11.65
CA PRO A 392 -11.28 -33.80 -11.94
C PRO A 392 -9.84 -33.36 -11.63
N ASP A 393 -9.48 -32.10 -11.95
CA ASP A 393 -8.14 -31.58 -11.74
C ASP A 393 -7.82 -31.44 -10.23
N PRO A 394 -6.77 -32.12 -9.72
CA PRO A 394 -6.40 -32.06 -8.30
C PRO A 394 -5.84 -30.72 -7.85
N ALA A 395 -5.19 -29.95 -8.73
CA ALA A 395 -4.66 -28.63 -8.41
C ALA A 395 -5.78 -27.59 -8.32
N GLU A 396 -6.69 -27.55 -9.31
CA GLU A 396 -7.88 -26.68 -9.25
C GLU A 396 -8.73 -26.97 -8.01
N ARG A 397 -8.93 -28.26 -7.70
CA ARG A 397 -9.66 -28.69 -6.52
C ARG A 397 -8.98 -28.23 -5.23
N ALA A 398 -7.66 -28.32 -5.14
CA ALA A 398 -6.92 -27.87 -3.96
C ALA A 398 -7.03 -26.35 -3.75
N TRP A 399 -6.90 -25.55 -4.81
CA TRP A 399 -7.08 -24.10 -4.73
C TRP A 399 -8.50 -23.72 -4.32
N ALA A 400 -9.52 -24.28 -4.97
CA ALA A 400 -10.91 -24.01 -4.62
C ALA A 400 -11.27 -24.46 -3.20
N VAL A 401 -10.66 -25.54 -2.70
CA VAL A 401 -10.78 -25.96 -1.30
C VAL A 401 -10.13 -24.94 -0.36
N ALA A 402 -8.96 -24.40 -0.71
CA ALA A 402 -8.30 -23.37 0.07
C ALA A 402 -9.18 -22.12 0.21
N ASP A 403 -9.81 -21.71 -0.89
CA ASP A 403 -10.71 -20.54 -0.92
C ASP A 403 -12.00 -20.76 -0.12
N LEU A 404 -12.58 -21.97 -0.18
CA LEU A 404 -13.83 -22.29 0.52
C LEU A 404 -13.62 -22.57 2.02
N ALA A 405 -12.43 -22.99 2.43
CA ALA A 405 -12.10 -23.43 3.79
C ALA A 405 -12.55 -22.46 4.92
N PRO A 406 -12.48 -21.12 4.78
CA PRO A 406 -12.94 -20.19 5.81
C PRO A 406 -14.43 -20.30 6.15
N ARG A 407 -15.24 -20.91 5.27
CA ARG A 407 -16.69 -21.09 5.44
C ARG A 407 -17.09 -22.53 5.76
N LEU A 408 -16.14 -23.47 5.79
CA LEU A 408 -16.43 -24.87 6.06
C LEU A 408 -16.59 -25.14 7.57
N ASP A 409 -17.52 -26.02 7.91
CA ASP A 409 -17.57 -26.66 9.21
C ASP A 409 -16.52 -27.78 9.34
N ALA A 410 -16.38 -28.37 10.54
CA ALA A 410 -15.36 -29.39 10.79
C ALA A 410 -15.58 -30.69 10.00
N ALA A 411 -16.81 -31.06 9.65
CA ALA A 411 -17.10 -32.26 8.88
C ALA A 411 -16.78 -32.03 7.40
N GLN A 412 -17.20 -30.89 6.87
CA GLN A 412 -16.88 -30.42 5.52
C GLN A 412 -15.37 -30.26 5.33
N ALA A 413 -14.66 -29.69 6.31
CA ALA A 413 -13.21 -29.54 6.25
C ALA A 413 -12.47 -30.88 6.22
N ARG A 414 -12.93 -31.90 6.96
CA ARG A 414 -12.36 -33.27 6.89
C ARG A 414 -12.59 -33.89 5.52
N ARG A 415 -13.80 -33.75 4.98
CA ARG A 415 -14.16 -34.25 3.65
C ARG A 415 -13.30 -33.57 2.57
N ALA A 416 -13.12 -32.25 2.65
CA ALA A 416 -12.27 -31.50 1.75
C ALA A 416 -10.79 -31.92 1.87
N ALA A 417 -10.29 -32.10 3.10
CA ALA A 417 -8.93 -32.56 3.33
C ALA A 417 -8.67 -33.94 2.70
N ALA A 418 -9.62 -34.86 2.76
CA ALA A 418 -9.48 -36.20 2.17
C ALA A 418 -9.46 -36.19 0.63
N ALA A 419 -10.04 -35.17 0.00
CA ALA A 419 -10.13 -35.06 -1.45
C ALA A 419 -8.94 -34.34 -2.11
N VAL A 420 -8.09 -33.69 -1.31
CA VAL A 420 -6.84 -33.05 -1.76
C VAL A 420 -5.69 -34.04 -1.62
N PRO A 421 -5.07 -34.49 -2.72
CA PRO A 421 -3.97 -35.45 -2.67
C PRO A 421 -2.66 -34.81 -2.19
N ASP A 422 -1.87 -35.55 -1.39
CA ASP A 422 -0.62 -35.04 -0.79
C ASP A 422 0.51 -34.86 -1.82
N ASP A 423 0.49 -35.63 -2.90
CA ASP A 423 1.46 -35.64 -3.99
C ASP A 423 1.13 -34.65 -5.12
N GLY A 424 0.03 -33.90 -4.99
CA GLY A 424 -0.37 -32.84 -5.92
C GLY A 424 0.59 -31.65 -5.96
N ASP A 425 0.19 -30.60 -6.68
CA ASP A 425 0.95 -29.35 -6.76
C ASP A 425 1.33 -28.84 -5.36
N PRO A 426 2.63 -28.66 -5.05
CA PRO A 426 3.05 -28.32 -3.70
C PRO A 426 2.45 -27.01 -3.19
N VAL A 427 2.29 -26.00 -4.06
CA VAL A 427 1.75 -24.69 -3.67
C VAL A 427 0.26 -24.81 -3.32
N ALA A 428 -0.52 -25.45 -4.19
CA ALA A 428 -1.95 -25.65 -3.98
C ALA A 428 -2.25 -26.51 -2.74
N VAL A 429 -1.45 -27.57 -2.52
CA VAL A 429 -1.58 -28.43 -1.34
C VAL A 429 -1.28 -27.63 -0.07
N VAL A 430 -0.19 -26.87 -0.02
CA VAL A 430 0.13 -26.02 1.14
C VAL A 430 -1.02 -25.05 1.42
N ALA A 431 -1.51 -24.34 0.40
CA ALA A 431 -2.60 -23.38 0.54
C ALA A 431 -3.87 -24.03 1.13
N ALA A 432 -4.29 -25.18 0.60
CA ALA A 432 -5.44 -25.92 1.09
C ALA A 432 -5.26 -26.38 2.54
N ARG A 433 -4.09 -26.93 2.87
CA ARG A 433 -3.81 -27.47 4.21
C ARG A 433 -3.74 -26.36 5.26
N THR A 434 -3.09 -25.24 4.94
CA THR A 434 -3.04 -24.06 5.81
C THR A 434 -4.42 -23.50 6.08
N ALA A 435 -5.29 -23.40 5.06
CA ALA A 435 -6.64 -22.88 5.20
C ALA A 435 -7.60 -23.82 5.96
N LEU A 436 -7.44 -25.14 5.81
CA LEU A 436 -8.26 -26.15 6.48
C LEU A 436 -7.86 -26.40 7.94
N ALA A 437 -6.58 -26.25 8.30
CA ALA A 437 -6.07 -26.57 9.64
C ALA A 437 -6.85 -25.89 10.79
N PRO A 438 -7.22 -24.59 10.72
CA PRO A 438 -8.04 -23.93 11.76
C PRO A 438 -9.46 -24.51 11.91
N ARG A 439 -9.97 -25.24 10.91
CA ARG A 439 -11.31 -25.86 10.91
C ARG A 439 -11.31 -27.27 11.51
N LEU A 440 -10.14 -27.78 11.87
CA LEU A 440 -9.94 -29.13 12.38
C LEU A 440 -9.41 -29.10 13.82
N GLY A 441 -9.72 -30.15 14.58
CA GLY A 441 -9.22 -30.35 15.94
C GLY A 441 -8.29 -31.56 16.04
N GLY A 442 -7.43 -31.57 17.07
CA GLY A 442 -6.62 -32.72 17.47
C GLY A 442 -5.78 -33.32 16.33
N ASP A 443 -5.84 -34.63 16.18
CA ASP A 443 -5.03 -35.39 15.22
C ASP A 443 -5.32 -35.05 13.76
N ALA A 444 -6.56 -34.68 13.43
CA ALA A 444 -6.93 -34.26 12.08
C ALA A 444 -6.18 -32.98 11.68
N ARG A 445 -6.09 -32.01 12.59
CA ARG A 445 -5.30 -30.79 12.39
C ARG A 445 -3.81 -31.11 12.28
N ARG A 446 -3.28 -31.96 13.18
CA ARG A 446 -1.87 -32.37 13.16
C ARG A 446 -1.49 -33.00 11.81
N SER A 447 -2.33 -33.91 11.31
CA SER A 447 -2.12 -34.63 10.06
C SER A 447 -2.13 -33.68 8.85
N VAL A 448 -3.12 -32.77 8.78
CA VAL A 448 -3.22 -31.76 7.72
C VAL A 448 -2.01 -30.82 7.71
N VAL A 449 -1.58 -30.34 8.88
CA VAL A 449 -0.38 -29.49 8.99
C VAL A 449 0.88 -30.27 8.57
N GLY A 450 0.98 -31.54 8.97
CA GLY A 450 2.10 -32.40 8.57
C GLY A 450 2.16 -32.65 7.07
N ALA A 451 1.02 -32.85 6.41
CA ALA A 451 0.91 -32.97 4.96
C ALA A 451 1.30 -31.67 4.25
N GLY A 452 0.81 -30.52 4.73
CA GLY A 452 1.22 -29.21 4.24
C GLY A 452 2.73 -29.01 4.35
N ALA A 453 3.34 -29.40 5.47
CA ALA A 453 4.78 -29.23 5.66
C ALA A 453 5.62 -30.08 4.70
N ARG A 454 5.17 -31.29 4.36
CA ARG A 454 5.84 -32.13 3.33
C ARG A 454 5.72 -31.51 1.94
N ALA A 455 4.59 -30.86 1.65
CA ALA A 455 4.43 -30.11 0.39
C ALA A 455 5.33 -28.87 0.36
N ALA A 456 5.41 -28.11 1.45
CA ALA A 456 6.29 -26.94 1.56
C ALA A 456 7.77 -27.27 1.32
N GLU A 457 8.25 -28.43 1.77
CA GLU A 457 9.64 -28.88 1.53
C GLU A 457 9.95 -29.20 0.06
N ARG A 458 8.94 -29.38 -0.79
CA ARG A 458 9.14 -29.54 -2.23
C ARG A 458 9.36 -28.20 -2.95
N LEU A 459 9.15 -27.07 -2.25
CA LEU A 459 9.33 -25.73 -2.80
C LEU A 459 10.80 -25.27 -2.68
N PRO A 460 11.32 -24.51 -3.66
CA PRO A 460 12.71 -24.05 -3.65
C PRO A 460 12.94 -22.85 -2.71
N GLY A 461 14.12 -22.83 -2.07
CA GLY A 461 14.66 -21.68 -1.35
C GLY A 461 13.75 -21.14 -0.23
N ASP A 462 13.69 -19.81 -0.12
CA ASP A 462 12.92 -19.11 0.92
C ASP A 462 11.40 -19.38 0.84
N ALA A 463 10.87 -19.78 -0.32
CA ALA A 463 9.44 -20.02 -0.49
C ALA A 463 8.94 -21.17 0.41
N GLY A 464 9.66 -22.29 0.44
CA GLY A 464 9.31 -23.41 1.33
C GLY A 464 9.44 -23.05 2.81
N ALA A 465 10.48 -22.29 3.16
CA ALA A 465 10.70 -21.83 4.53
C ALA A 465 9.59 -20.88 5.01
N VAL A 466 9.10 -19.98 4.15
CA VAL A 466 7.98 -19.10 4.43
C VAL A 466 6.70 -19.89 4.71
N GLU A 467 6.37 -20.86 3.86
CA GLU A 467 5.18 -21.70 4.04
C GLU A 467 5.22 -22.55 5.31
N LEU A 468 6.41 -23.01 5.72
CA LEU A 468 6.60 -23.70 7.00
C LEU A 468 6.29 -22.77 8.20
N VAL A 469 6.57 -21.47 8.10
CA VAL A 469 6.21 -20.49 9.14
C VAL A 469 4.69 -20.28 9.19
N GLU A 470 4.02 -20.18 8.04
CA GLU A 470 2.55 -20.06 8.00
C GLU A 470 1.88 -21.30 8.62
N LEU A 471 2.37 -22.50 8.27
CA LEU A 471 1.90 -23.76 8.85
C LEU A 471 2.16 -23.84 10.36
N ALA A 472 3.28 -23.30 10.84
CA ALA A 472 3.59 -23.23 12.27
C ALA A 472 2.56 -22.38 13.05
N GLY A 473 2.03 -21.33 12.42
CA GLY A 473 0.97 -20.50 13.00
C GLY A 473 -0.37 -21.23 13.15
N VAL A 474 -0.62 -22.24 12.32
CA VAL A 474 -1.82 -23.09 12.38
C VAL A 474 -1.56 -24.47 12.99
N SER A 475 -0.42 -24.71 13.64
CA SER A 475 -0.11 -25.97 14.35
C SER A 475 -1.09 -26.30 15.48
N VAL A 476 -1.20 -27.59 15.82
CA VAL A 476 -2.06 -28.06 16.92
C VAL A 476 -1.46 -27.79 18.31
N ASP A 477 -0.13 -27.86 18.44
CA ASP A 477 0.62 -27.68 19.68
C ASP A 477 2.00 -27.04 19.45
N GLU A 478 2.65 -26.69 20.55
CA GLU A 478 3.98 -26.05 20.55
C GLU A 478 5.07 -26.96 19.99
N ALA A 479 4.99 -28.28 20.24
CA ALA A 479 5.97 -29.23 19.72
C ALA A 479 5.96 -29.28 18.19
N GLN A 480 4.78 -29.31 17.58
CA GLN A 480 4.63 -29.26 16.12
C GLN A 480 5.06 -27.90 15.56
N ARG A 481 4.71 -26.80 16.24
CA ARG A 481 5.16 -25.45 15.87
C ARG A 481 6.69 -25.38 15.84
N ASP A 482 7.36 -25.77 16.92
CA ASP A 482 8.81 -25.68 17.06
C ASP A 482 9.57 -26.54 16.04
N GLU A 483 9.03 -27.71 15.68
CA GLU A 483 9.60 -28.53 14.61
C GLU A 483 9.54 -27.81 13.26
N LEU A 484 8.41 -27.18 12.93
CA LEU A 484 8.26 -26.44 11.67
C LEU A 484 9.18 -25.21 11.63
N LEU A 485 9.30 -24.46 12.74
CA LEU A 485 10.21 -23.32 12.81
C LEU A 485 11.67 -23.73 12.64
N ARG A 486 12.10 -24.85 13.25
CA ARG A 486 13.46 -25.39 13.04
C ARG A 486 13.72 -25.83 11.60
N ARG A 487 12.70 -26.27 10.87
CA ARG A 487 12.79 -26.58 9.44
C ARG A 487 12.89 -25.29 8.62
N ALA A 488 12.10 -24.27 8.95
CA ALA A 488 12.12 -22.97 8.29
C ALA A 488 13.48 -22.24 8.44
N VAL A 489 14.06 -22.22 9.65
CA VAL A 489 15.37 -21.58 9.91
C VAL A 489 16.48 -22.18 9.05
N ARG A 490 16.46 -23.52 8.84
CA ARG A 490 17.49 -24.21 8.03
C ARG A 490 17.46 -23.85 6.55
N GLY A 491 16.33 -23.38 6.03
CA GLY A 491 16.14 -23.05 4.63
C GLY A 491 15.98 -21.57 4.32
N GLY A 492 15.98 -20.69 5.33
CA GLY A 492 15.44 -19.33 5.21
C GLY A 492 16.43 -18.18 5.47
N GLY A 493 16.35 -17.11 4.67
CA GLY A 493 17.08 -15.85 4.85
C GLY A 493 16.48 -14.89 5.89
N ALA A 494 16.88 -13.61 5.85
CA ALA A 494 16.47 -12.57 6.80
C ALA A 494 14.93 -12.37 6.86
N VAL A 495 14.24 -12.54 5.73
CA VAL A 495 12.77 -12.42 5.64
C VAL A 495 12.08 -13.48 6.51
N VAL A 496 12.59 -14.71 6.48
CA VAL A 496 12.06 -15.83 7.27
C VAL A 496 12.24 -15.55 8.77
N ARG A 497 13.40 -15.03 9.19
CA ARG A 497 13.66 -14.67 10.60
C ARG A 497 12.66 -13.63 11.12
N GLY A 498 12.34 -12.60 10.33
CA GLY A 498 11.34 -11.59 10.68
C GLY A 498 9.94 -12.19 10.87
N ARG A 499 9.53 -13.11 10.00
CA ARG A 499 8.23 -13.81 10.12
C ARG A 499 8.17 -14.74 11.33
N ILE A 500 9.26 -15.45 11.64
CA ILE A 500 9.35 -16.29 12.84
C ILE A 500 9.21 -15.41 14.09
N ALA A 501 9.93 -14.28 14.16
CA ALA A 501 9.84 -13.36 15.28
C ALA A 501 8.42 -12.79 15.46
N ALA A 502 7.75 -12.43 14.37
CA ALA A 502 6.35 -11.99 14.39
C ALA A 502 5.41 -13.05 14.97
N LEU A 503 5.58 -14.30 14.54
CA LEU A 503 4.79 -15.43 15.02
C LEU A 503 5.02 -15.69 16.51
N LEU A 504 6.28 -15.69 16.96
CA LEU A 504 6.65 -15.89 18.37
C LEU A 504 6.10 -14.78 19.28
N ALA A 505 5.99 -13.55 18.78
CA ALA A 505 5.41 -12.42 19.50
C ALA A 505 3.87 -12.41 19.52
N GLY A 506 3.19 -13.40 18.91
CA GLY A 506 1.73 -13.46 18.85
C GLY A 506 1.11 -12.45 17.87
N CYS A 507 1.93 -11.81 17.02
CA CYS A 507 1.46 -10.93 15.96
C CYS A 507 1.13 -11.79 14.73
N GLY A 508 -0.11 -12.30 14.67
CA GLY A 508 -0.60 -13.03 13.50
C GLY A 508 -0.43 -12.20 12.21
N ASN A 509 0.04 -12.87 11.15
CA ASN A 509 0.33 -12.32 9.84
C ASN A 509 -0.85 -11.48 9.28
N ARG A 510 -0.83 -10.17 9.50
CA ARG A 510 -1.66 -9.20 8.76
C ARG A 510 -0.75 -8.41 7.83
N GLY A 511 -0.38 -9.05 6.73
CA GLY A 511 0.38 -8.44 5.65
C GLY A 511 0.16 -9.23 4.38
N ALA A 512 -0.56 -8.61 3.44
CA ALA A 512 -0.94 -9.10 2.12
C ALA A 512 -0.02 -10.17 1.51
N ARG A 513 -0.63 -11.25 1.00
CA ARG A 513 -0.04 -12.02 -0.10
C ARG A 513 0.34 -11.02 -1.21
N PRO A 514 1.59 -10.97 -1.70
CA PRO A 514 1.83 -10.32 -2.96
C PRO A 514 1.04 -11.09 -4.02
N ALA A 515 0.25 -10.38 -4.81
CA ALA A 515 -0.30 -10.93 -6.04
C ALA A 515 0.85 -11.54 -6.83
N VAL A 516 0.75 -12.83 -7.11
CA VAL A 516 1.65 -13.49 -8.05
C VAL A 516 1.23 -12.99 -9.41
N ASP A 517 2.00 -12.04 -9.96
CA ASP A 517 1.91 -11.70 -11.38
C ASP A 517 2.18 -12.98 -12.18
N LEU A 518 1.23 -13.30 -13.08
CA LEU A 518 1.39 -14.29 -14.15
C LEU A 518 2.38 -13.81 -15.21
#